data_AF-A0A7C1QNZ6-F1
#
_entry.id   AF-A0A7C1QNZ6-F1
#
_cell.length_a   1.000
_cell.length_b   1.000
_cell.length_c   1.000
_cell.angle_alpha   90.00
_cell.angle_beta   90.00
_cell.angle_gamma   90.00
#
_symmetry.space_group_name_H-M   'P 1'
#
loop_
_entity.id
_entity.type
_entity.pdbx_description
1 polymer ?
#
loop_
_entity_poly.entity_id
_entity_poly.type
_entity_poly.pdbx_seq_one_letter_code
_entity_poly.pdbx_strand_id
1 'polypeptide(L)'
;MKTKKKKLKKLLKSARHQFDTLQPSDIQKNQFKATYLQFEGYLDLFITIEALINVIILATQGDSYSPPHIKNHGRDIRKNLELAKTLLPFDEGEFLDDLNAILKQPK
;
A
#
# COMPACT_ATOMS: atom_id res chain seq x y z
N MET A 1 -3.37 -31.67 -15.62
CA MET A 1 -2.02 -31.37 -15.07
C MET A 1 -1.26 -30.26 -15.83
N LYS A 2 -1.13 -30.31 -17.16
CA LYS A 2 -0.37 -29.30 -17.96
C LYS A 2 -0.91 -27.87 -17.83
N THR A 3 -2.23 -27.68 -17.77
CA THR A 3 -2.90 -26.38 -17.61
C THR A 3 -2.66 -25.72 -16.25
N LYS A 4 -2.69 -26.49 -15.14
CA LYS A 4 -2.37 -25.99 -13.80
C LYS A 4 -0.91 -25.52 -13.68
N LYS A 5 0.04 -26.28 -14.25
CA LYS A 5 1.47 -25.86 -14.33
C LYS A 5 1.67 -24.59 -15.15
N LYS A 6 0.89 -24.39 -16.22
CA LYS A 6 0.95 -23.18 -17.06
C LYS A 6 0.37 -21.95 -16.33
N LYS A 7 -0.75 -22.10 -15.61
CA LYS A 7 -1.32 -21.05 -14.75
C LYS A 7 -0.37 -20.66 -13.61
N LEU A 8 0.25 -21.64 -12.94
CA LEU A 8 1.24 -21.38 -11.88
C LEU A 8 2.47 -20.63 -12.40
N LYS A 9 2.99 -20.99 -13.59
CA LYS A 9 4.10 -20.25 -14.21
C LYS A 9 3.71 -18.82 -14.61
N LYS A 10 2.46 -18.59 -15.04
CA LYS A 10 1.96 -17.25 -15.32
C LYS A 10 1.87 -16.42 -14.04
N LEU A 11 1.33 -16.99 -12.96
CA LEU A 11 1.22 -16.35 -11.64
C LEU A 11 2.60 -15.98 -11.07
N LEU A 12 3.58 -16.89 -11.12
CA LEU A 12 4.96 -16.62 -10.70
C LEU A 12 5.63 -15.51 -11.53
N LYS A 13 5.24 -15.34 -12.79
CA LYS A 13 5.74 -14.27 -13.64
C LYS A 13 5.08 -12.93 -13.28
N SER A 14 3.76 -12.92 -13.05
CA SER A 14 3.02 -11.71 -12.64
C SER A 14 3.45 -11.22 -11.26
N ALA A 15 3.64 -12.12 -10.29
CA ALA A 15 4.14 -11.80 -8.96
C ALA A 15 5.44 -10.97 -8.98
N ARG A 16 6.35 -11.26 -9.93
CA ARG A 16 7.63 -10.52 -10.05
C ARG A 16 7.49 -9.08 -10.54
N HIS A 17 6.31 -8.68 -11.02
CA HIS A 17 6.05 -7.36 -11.60
C HIS A 17 4.87 -6.63 -10.93
N GLN A 18 4.18 -7.27 -9.99
CA GLN A 18 3.01 -6.73 -9.30
C GLN A 18 3.27 -6.45 -7.81
N PHE A 19 4.45 -6.83 -7.29
CA PHE A 19 4.92 -6.47 -5.95
C PHE A 19 5.89 -5.27 -6.04
N ASP A 20 5.46 -4.20 -6.70
CA ASP A 20 6.30 -3.04 -6.99
C ASP A 20 6.18 -1.93 -5.93
N THR A 21 5.12 -1.95 -5.11
CA THR A 21 4.88 -0.93 -4.07
C THR A 21 5.81 -1.10 -2.87
N LEU A 22 6.11 -2.35 -2.49
CA LEU A 22 7.03 -2.71 -1.41
C LEU A 22 8.23 -3.50 -1.96
N GLN A 23 9.30 -2.80 -2.29
CA GLN A 23 10.54 -3.42 -2.76
C GLN A 23 11.47 -3.74 -1.59
N PRO A 24 12.27 -4.82 -1.61
CA PRO A 24 13.28 -5.05 -0.58
C PRO A 24 14.22 -3.83 -0.41
N SER A 25 14.54 -3.47 0.83
CA SER A 25 15.44 -2.35 1.14
C SER A 25 16.89 -2.74 0.85
N ASP A 26 17.57 -1.93 0.04
CA ASP A 26 19.01 -2.08 -0.23
C ASP A 26 19.90 -1.75 0.99
N ILE A 27 19.32 -1.11 2.02
CA ILE A 27 20.05 -0.55 3.16
C ILE A 27 19.92 -1.45 4.40
N GLN A 28 18.75 -2.07 4.62
CA GLN A 28 18.49 -2.90 5.81
C GLN A 28 17.94 -4.28 5.42
N LYS A 29 18.58 -5.34 5.92
CA LYS A 29 18.10 -6.72 5.75
C LYS A 29 16.72 -6.89 6.37
N ASN A 30 15.83 -7.59 5.67
CA ASN A 30 14.43 -7.88 6.06
C ASN A 30 13.50 -6.67 6.17
N GLN A 31 13.83 -5.55 5.52
CA GLN A 31 12.92 -4.41 5.40
C GLN A 31 12.55 -4.17 3.94
N PHE A 32 11.43 -3.46 3.73
CA PHE A 32 10.91 -3.11 2.43
C PHE A 32 10.81 -1.59 2.27
N LYS A 33 10.78 -1.09 1.04
CA LYS A 33 10.85 0.31 0.64
C LYS A 33 9.75 0.62 -0.37
N ALA A 34 8.94 1.63 -0.08
CA ALA A 34 8.08 2.31 -1.05
C ALA A 34 8.75 3.61 -1.46
N THR A 35 9.53 3.59 -2.55
CA THR A 35 10.30 4.67 -3.23
C THR A 35 11.13 5.66 -2.36
N TYR A 36 10.66 6.12 -1.20
CA TYR A 36 11.33 6.94 -0.17
C TYR A 36 10.98 6.57 1.29
N LEU A 37 10.05 5.65 1.56
CA LEU A 37 9.63 5.21 2.89
C LEU A 37 9.99 3.74 3.12
N GLN A 38 10.36 3.37 4.35
CA GLN A 38 10.67 1.99 4.72
C GLN A 38 9.58 1.42 5.62
N PHE A 39 9.18 0.18 5.37
CA PHE A 39 8.16 -0.54 6.13
C PHE A 39 8.62 -1.97 6.43
N GLU A 40 8.17 -2.53 7.55
CA GLU A 40 8.44 -3.93 7.90
C GLU A 40 7.68 -4.92 7.01
N GLY A 41 6.53 -4.50 6.46
CA GLY A 41 5.73 -5.30 5.53
C GLY A 41 4.36 -4.68 5.25
N TYR A 42 3.46 -5.43 4.61
CA TYR A 42 2.12 -4.92 4.24
C TYR A 42 1.27 -4.51 5.44
N LEU A 43 1.41 -5.19 6.58
CA LEU A 43 0.66 -4.82 7.79
C LEU A 43 1.05 -3.41 8.26
N ASP A 44 2.36 -3.14 8.32
CA ASP A 44 2.90 -1.83 8.69
C ASP A 44 2.52 -0.73 7.67
N LEU A 45 2.55 -1.06 6.37
CA LEU A 45 2.04 -0.19 5.31
C LEU A 45 0.56 0.16 5.53
N PHE A 46 -0.30 -0.83 5.80
CA PHE A 46 -1.73 -0.60 6.00
C PHE A 46 -2.01 0.18 7.28
N ILE A 47 -1.30 -0.10 8.38
CA ILE A 47 -1.39 0.67 9.62
C ILE A 47 -1.00 2.13 9.35
N THR A 48 0.04 2.37 8.55
CA THR A 48 0.46 3.73 8.18
C THR A 48 -0.60 4.45 7.36
N ILE A 49 -1.17 3.80 6.34
CA ILE A 49 -2.26 4.37 5.53
C ILE A 49 -3.48 4.69 6.40
N GLU A 50 -3.87 3.76 7.28
CA GLU A 50 -4.97 3.95 8.23
C GLU A 50 -4.70 5.14 9.17
N ALA A 51 -3.50 5.25 9.73
CA ALA A 51 -3.11 6.36 10.59
C ALA A 51 -3.20 7.71 9.85
N LEU A 52 -2.72 7.79 8.61
CA LEU A 52 -2.84 9.00 7.77
C LEU A 52 -4.31 9.38 7.57
N ILE A 53 -5.16 8.42 7.23
CA ILE A 53 -6.61 8.65 7.03
C ILE A 53 -7.27 9.13 8.32
N ASN A 54 -6.98 8.49 9.46
CA ASN A 54 -7.54 8.85 10.75
C ASN A 54 -7.15 10.28 11.17
N VAL A 55 -5.89 10.68 10.98
CA VAL A 55 -5.43 12.05 11.24
C VAL A 55 -6.17 13.06 10.36
N ILE A 56 -6.41 12.73 9.08
CA ILE A 56 -7.19 13.58 8.19
C ILE A 56 -8.63 13.70 8.66
N ILE A 57 -9.28 12.60 9.03
CA ILE A 57 -10.65 12.60 9.56
C ILE A 57 -10.74 13.52 10.78
N LEU A 58 -9.84 13.35 11.74
CA LEU A 58 -9.76 14.20 12.93
C LEU A 58 -9.55 15.68 12.57
N ALA A 59 -8.62 15.98 11.67
CA ALA A 59 -8.37 17.35 11.22
C ALA A 59 -9.59 17.98 10.52
N THR A 60 -10.40 17.19 9.81
CA THR A 60 -11.62 17.67 9.12
C THR A 60 -12.82 17.85 10.05
N GLN A 61 -12.85 17.18 11.21
CA GLN A 61 -13.94 17.31 12.19
C GLN A 61 -13.90 18.61 13.00
N GLY A 62 -12.91 19.47 12.75
CA GLY A 62 -12.79 20.77 13.41
C GLY A 62 -12.14 20.62 14.78
N ASP A 63 -10.86 20.26 14.80
CA ASP A 63 -10.06 20.35 16.01
C ASP A 63 -9.74 21.83 16.32
N SER A 64 -9.95 22.23 17.57
CA SER A 64 -9.63 23.58 18.07
C SER A 64 -8.12 23.87 18.11
N TYR A 65 -7.28 22.85 17.94
CA TYR A 65 -5.83 23.00 17.88
C TYR A 65 -5.36 23.48 16.50
N SER A 66 -5.19 24.80 16.36
CA SER A 66 -4.56 25.43 15.20
C SER A 66 -3.34 26.25 15.62
N PRO A 67 -2.13 25.66 15.56
CA PRO A 67 -0.90 26.39 15.83
C PRO A 67 -0.77 27.60 14.88
N PRO A 68 -0.31 28.77 15.37
CA PRO A 68 -0.29 30.01 14.58
C PRO A 68 0.63 29.98 13.35
N HIS A 69 1.52 28.99 13.25
CA HIS A 69 2.37 28.78 12.07
C HIS A 69 1.69 27.96 10.97
N ILE A 70 0.59 27.25 11.26
CA ILE A 70 -0.19 26.49 10.29
C ILE A 70 -1.23 27.43 9.69
N LYS A 71 -0.96 27.92 8.48
CA LYS A 71 -1.80 28.92 7.80
C LYS A 71 -2.88 28.32 6.91
N ASN A 72 -2.76 27.03 6.55
CA ASN A 72 -3.65 26.40 5.58
C ASN A 72 -3.81 24.90 5.85
N HIS A 73 -4.66 24.57 6.82
CA HIS A 73 -5.00 23.19 7.20
C HIS A 73 -5.48 22.35 6.01
N GLY A 74 -6.23 22.94 5.07
CA GLY A 74 -6.71 22.25 3.87
C GLY A 74 -5.59 21.79 2.94
N ARG A 75 -4.48 22.55 2.86
CA ARG A 75 -3.30 22.15 2.08
C ARG A 75 -2.59 20.96 2.71
N ASP A 76 -2.49 20.92 4.03
CA ASP A 76 -1.82 19.82 4.73
C ASP A 76 -2.68 18.56 4.71
N ILE A 77 -4.00 18.68 4.86
CA ILE A 77 -4.95 17.58 4.62
C ILE A 77 -4.78 17.00 3.21
N ARG A 78 -4.73 17.86 2.18
CA ARG A 78 -4.54 17.40 0.79
C ARG A 78 -3.23 16.64 0.61
N LYS A 79 -2.11 17.15 1.14
CA LYS A 79 -0.82 16.48 1.03
C LYS A 79 -0.82 15.10 1.70
N ASN A 80 -1.45 14.98 2.88
CA ASN A 80 -1.58 13.70 3.56
C ASN A 80 -2.46 12.71 2.76
N LEU A 81 -3.53 13.19 2.12
CA LEU A 81 -4.36 12.36 1.23
C LEU A 81 -3.60 11.90 -0.01
N GLU A 82 -2.78 12.79 -0.60
CA GLU A 82 -1.92 12.44 -1.73
C GLU A 82 -0.88 11.40 -1.33
N LEU A 83 -0.26 11.53 -0.15
CA LEU A 83 0.67 10.53 0.38
C LEU A 83 -0.02 9.18 0.63
N ALA A 84 -1.17 9.17 1.31
CA ALA A 84 -1.94 7.95 1.54
C ALA A 84 -2.31 7.27 0.21
N LYS A 85 -2.73 8.05 -0.80
CA LYS A 85 -3.02 7.55 -2.13
C LYS A 85 -1.80 6.90 -2.80
N THR A 86 -0.61 7.50 -2.66
CA THR A 86 0.62 6.93 -3.25
C THR A 86 1.08 5.64 -2.58
N LEU A 87 0.67 5.40 -1.33
CA LEU A 87 1.03 4.21 -0.58
C LEU A 87 0.09 3.02 -0.85
N LEU A 88 -1.05 3.23 -1.51
CA LEU A 88 -2.01 2.17 -1.81
C LEU A 88 -1.42 1.14 -2.78
N PRO A 89 -1.31 -0.15 -2.39
CA PRO A 89 -0.69 -1.19 -3.20
C PRO A 89 -1.69 -1.77 -4.21
N PHE A 90 -2.04 -0.99 -5.25
CA PHE A 90 -3.07 -1.36 -6.22
C PHE A 90 -2.68 -2.58 -7.08
N ASP A 91 -1.43 -2.64 -7.53
CA ASP A 91 -0.92 -3.75 -8.36
C ASP A 91 -0.91 -5.07 -7.57
N GLU A 92 -0.57 -4.99 -6.28
CA GLU A 92 -0.67 -6.11 -5.37
C GLU A 92 -2.12 -6.53 -5.10
N GLY A 93 -3.03 -5.57 -5.03
CA GLY A 93 -4.47 -5.83 -4.95
C GLY A 93 -4.95 -6.66 -6.14
N GLU A 94 -4.56 -6.28 -7.36
CA GLU A 94 -4.87 -7.03 -8.59
C GLU A 94 -4.29 -8.46 -8.53
N PHE A 95 -3.05 -8.60 -8.04
CA PHE A 95 -2.44 -9.92 -7.85
C PHE A 95 -3.22 -10.80 -6.85
N LEU A 96 -3.68 -10.23 -5.74
CA LEU A 96 -4.46 -10.95 -4.74
C LEU A 96 -5.81 -11.41 -5.29
N ASP A 97 -6.45 -10.61 -6.13
CA ASP A 97 -7.69 -10.98 -6.83
C ASP A 97 -7.46 -12.14 -7.81
N ASP A 98 -6.39 -12.08 -8.61
CA ASP A 98 -5.96 -13.15 -9.51
C ASP A 98 -5.70 -14.47 -8.75
N LEU A 99 -5.03 -14.38 -7.60
CA LEU A 99 -4.73 -15.52 -6.74
C LEU A 99 -6.00 -16.13 -6.14
N ASN A 100 -6.92 -15.30 -5.65
CA ASN A 100 -8.21 -15.72 -5.12
C ASN A 100 -9.06 -16.41 -6.21
N ALA A 101 -9.06 -15.87 -7.43
CA ALA A 101 -9.76 -16.47 -8.57
C ALA A 101 -9.20 -17.86 -8.95
N ILE A 102 -7.90 -18.09 -8.78
CA ILE A 102 -7.29 -19.41 -8.97
C ILE A 102 -7.68 -20.37 -7.85
N LEU A 103 -7.67 -19.92 -6.59
CA LEU A 103 -8.04 -20.74 -5.43
C LEU A 103 -9.49 -21.23 -5.48
N LYS A 104 -10.41 -20.39 -6.00
CA LYS A 104 -11.83 -20.72 -6.14
C LYS A 104 -12.17 -21.65 -7.30
N GLN A 105 -11.20 -22.00 -8.17
CA GLN A 105 -11.46 -22.96 -9.26
C GLN A 105 -11.65 -24.39 -8.70
N PRO A 106 -12.76 -25.08 -9.02
CA PRO A 106 -12.95 -26.46 -8.60
C PRO A 106 -11.84 -27.36 -9.14
N LYS A 107 -11.46 -28.38 -8.35
CA LYS A 107 -10.28 -29.24 -8.59
C LYS A 107 -10.31 -29.96 -9.92
#